data_AF-A0A976JRI0-F1
#
_entry.id   AF-A0A976JRI0-F1
#
_cell.length_a   1.000
_cell.length_b   1.000
_cell.length_c   1.000
_cell.angle_alpha   90.00
_cell.angle_beta   90.00
_cell.angle_gamma   90.00
#
_symmetry.space_group_name_H-M   'P 1'
#
loop_
_entity.id
_entity.type
_entity.pdbx_description
1 polymer ?
#
loop_
_entity_poly.entity_id
_entity_poly.type
_entity_poly.pdbx_seq_one_letter_code
_entity_poly.pdbx_strand_id
1 'polypeptide(L)' 'MAACIQTAEELEKMREAGRLAAEVLEMIEPYVVPGVTTGELDRICHDYMVNEQKVIPAPL' A
#
# COMPACT_ATOMS: atom_id res chain seq x y z
N MET A 1 18.32 19.46 -8.74
CA MET A 1 17.30 18.53 -9.27
C MET A 1 16.01 19.31 -9.37
N ALA A 2 15.48 19.52 -10.58
CA ALA A 2 14.20 20.22 -10.75
C ALA A 2 13.05 19.25 -10.45
N ALA A 3 12.06 19.68 -9.67
CA ALA A 3 10.87 18.88 -9.43
C ALA A 3 9.98 18.89 -10.68
N CYS A 4 9.46 17.72 -11.06
CA CYS A 4 8.45 17.60 -12.11
C CYS A 4 7.13 18.18 -11.58
N ILE A 5 6.49 19.07 -12.35
CA ILE A 5 5.13 19.54 -12.03
C ILE A 5 4.16 18.53 -12.62
N GLN A 6 3.34 17.94 -11.75
CA GLN A 6 2.40 16.91 -12.16
C GLN A 6 1.16 17.52 -12.80
N THR A 7 0.68 16.86 -13.85
CA THR A 7 -0.60 17.13 -14.49
C THR A 7 -1.76 16.75 -13.57
N ALA A 8 -2.96 17.27 -13.86
CA ALA A 8 -4.15 16.92 -13.09
C ALA A 8 -4.45 15.41 -13.10
N GLU A 9 -4.21 14.74 -14.23
CA GLU A 9 -4.41 13.29 -14.36
C GLU A 9 -3.43 12.48 -13.49
N GLU A 10 -2.17 12.89 -13.43
CA GLU A 10 -1.16 12.27 -12.56
C GLU A 10 -1.54 12.45 -11.09
N LEU A 11 -2.02 13.63 -10.71
CA LEU A 11 -2.47 13.88 -9.33
C LEU A 11 -3.65 12.99 -8.93
N GLU A 12 -4.63 12.76 -9.82
CA GLU A 12 -5.73 11.83 -9.53
C GLU A 12 -5.24 10.40 -9.31
N LYS A 13 -4.33 9.91 -10.15
CA LYS A 13 -3.72 8.57 -9.97
C LYS A 13 -2.93 8.47 -8.66
N MET A 14 -2.21 9.53 -8.29
CA MET A 14 -1.48 9.59 -7.01
C MET A 14 -2.41 9.58 -5.81
N ARG A 15 -3.57 10.24 -5.89
CA ARG A 15 -4.60 10.21 -4.83
C ARG A 15 -5.16 8.80 -4.65
N GLU A 16 -5.46 8.12 -5.74
CA GLU A 16 -5.94 6.73 -5.68
C GLU A 16 -4.90 5.79 -5.10
N ALA A 17 -3.64 5.88 -5.54
CA ALA A 17 -2.55 5.09 -4.96
C ALA A 17 -2.37 5.37 -3.45
N GLY A 18 -2.46 6.62 -3.04
CA GLY A 18 -2.40 7.02 -1.63
C GLY A 18 -3.55 6.46 -0.80
N ARG A 19 -4.78 6.47 -1.33
CA ARG A 19 -5.95 5.86 -0.68
C ARG A 19 -5.76 4.36 -0.49
N LEU A 20 -5.36 3.65 -1.54
CA LEU A 20 -5.11 2.20 -1.48
C LEU A 20 -4.01 1.85 -0.48
N ALA A 21 -2.95 2.65 -0.42
CA ALA A 21 -1.89 2.47 0.58
C ALA A 21 -2.39 2.68 2.01
N ALA A 22 -3.25 3.68 2.25
CA ALA A 22 -3.85 3.91 3.56
C ALA A 22 -4.76 2.75 3.99
N GLU A 23 -5.56 2.20 3.07
CA GLU A 23 -6.40 1.03 3.33
C GLU A 23 -5.59 -0.19 3.78
N VAL A 24 -4.40 -0.43 3.21
CA VAL A 24 -3.52 -1.52 3.68
C VAL A 24 -3.05 -1.28 5.11
N LEU A 25 -2.73 -0.03 5.48
CA LEU A 25 -2.30 0.32 6.83
C LEU A 25 -3.42 0.14 7.85
N GLU A 26 -4.65 0.49 7.50
CA GLU A 26 -5.83 0.24 8.33
C GLU A 26 -6.11 -1.26 8.48
N MET A 27 -5.97 -2.02 7.38
CA MET A 27 -6.19 -3.47 7.37
C MET A 27 -5.17 -4.22 8.24
N ILE A 28 -3.89 -3.81 8.23
CA ILE A 28 -2.83 -4.53 8.94
C ILE A 28 -2.80 -4.23 10.45
N GLU A 29 -3.36 -3.10 10.90
CA GLU A 29 -3.39 -2.67 12.30
C GLU A 29 -3.71 -3.80 13.32
N PRO A 30 -4.80 -4.60 13.16
CA PRO A 30 -5.14 -5.65 14.12
C PRO A 30 -4.13 -6.81 14.20
N TYR A 31 -3.24 -6.96 13.21
CA TYR A 31 -2.25 -8.04 13.15
C TYR A 31 -0.91 -7.68 13.82
N VAL A 32 -0.68 -6.40 14.12
CA VAL A 32 0.56 -5.92 14.75
C VAL A 32 0.52 -6.19 16.25
N VAL A 33 0.72 -7.45 16.62
CA VAL A 33 0.67 -7.93 18.01
C VAL A 33 1.97 -8.65 18.40
N PRO A 34 2.34 -8.67 19.70
CA PRO A 34 3.55 -9.36 20.15
C PRO A 34 3.58 -10.83 19.73
N GLY A 35 4.73 -11.26 19.20
CA GLY A 35 4.95 -12.64 18.75
C GLY A 35 4.70 -12.87 17.26
N VAL A 36 4.09 -11.93 16.55
CA VAL A 36 3.97 -11.97 15.08
C VAL A 36 5.27 -11.49 14.44
N THR A 37 5.74 -12.19 13.41
CA THR A 37 6.95 -11.83 12.68
C THR A 37 6.65 -10.79 11.60
N THR A 38 7.63 -9.94 11.28
CA THR A 38 7.49 -8.98 10.17
C THR A 38 7.28 -9.66 8.82
N GLY A 39 7.78 -10.89 8.64
CA GLY A 39 7.53 -11.68 7.43
C GLY A 39 6.10 -12.21 7.32
N GLU A 40 5.39 -12.42 8.43
CA GLU A 40 3.95 -12.72 8.41
C GLU A 40 3.14 -11.47 8.08
N LEU A 41 3.48 -10.33 8.67
CA LEU A 41 2.85 -9.04 8.33
C LEU A 41 3.02 -8.70 6.85
N ASP A 42 4.23 -8.89 6.31
CA ASP A 42 4.54 -8.67 4.90
C ASP A 42 3.67 -9.52 3.97
N ARG A 43 3.49 -10.81 4.27
CA ARG A 43 2.61 -11.70 3.50
C ARG A 43 1.15 -11.26 3.53
N ILE A 44 0.64 -10.85 4.71
CA ILE A 44 -0.74 -10.36 4.84
C ILE A 44 -0.95 -9.11 3.98
N CYS A 45 -0.02 -8.16 4.04
CA CYS A 45 -0.06 -6.96 3.19
C CYS A 45 0.00 -7.30 1.70
N HIS A 46 0.92 -8.20 1.30
CA HIS A 46 1.06 -8.64 -0.08
C HIS A 46 -0.22 -9.30 -0.60
N ASP A 47 -0.76 -10.25 0.15
CA ASP A 47 -1.97 -10.99 -0.22
C ASP A 47 -3.17 -10.07 -0.33
N TYR A 48 -3.31 -9.09 0.57
CA TYR A 48 -4.38 -8.08 0.49
C TYR A 48 -4.24 -7.21 -0.76
N MET A 49 -3.04 -6.69 -1.05
CA MET A 49 -2.78 -5.88 -2.24
C MET A 49 -3.09 -6.65 -3.53
N VAL A 50 -2.64 -7.90 -3.65
CA VAL A 50 -2.77 -8.70 -4.88
C VAL A 50 -4.17 -9.31 -5.03
N ASN A 51 -4.72 -9.88 -3.96
CA ASN A 51 -5.94 -10.67 -4.03
C ASN A 51 -7.20 -9.82 -3.83
N GLU A 52 -7.15 -8.78 -2.99
CA GLU A 52 -8.31 -7.94 -2.71
C GLU A 52 -8.28 -6.65 -3.55
N GLN A 53 -7.22 -5.84 -3.43
CA GLN A 53 -7.12 -4.56 -4.13
C GLN A 53 -6.76 -4.68 -5.62
N LYS A 54 -6.25 -5.85 -6.05
CA LYS A 54 -5.79 -6.12 -7.43
C LYS A 54 -4.70 -5.15 -7.89
N VAL A 55 -3.79 -4.78 -7.00
CA VAL A 55 -2.64 -3.91 -7.28
C VAL A 55 -1.31 -4.65 -7.16
N ILE A 56 -0.26 -4.03 -7.70
CA ILE A 56 1.11 -4.54 -7.63
C ILE A 56 1.83 -3.86 -6.46
N PRO A 57 2.35 -4.62 -5.48
CA PRO A 57 3.17 -4.06 -4.41
C PRO A 57 4.45 -3.43 -4.96
N ALA A 58 4.69 -2.16 -4.66
CA ALA A 58 5.86 -1.44 -5.20
C ALA A 58 7.23 -1.89 -4.66
N PRO A 59 7.39 -2.32 -3.38
CA PRO A 59 8.68 -2.75 -2.85
C PRO A 59 9.16 -4.13 -3.32
N LEU A 60 8.30 -4.91 -3.99
CA LEU A 60 8.53 -6.32 -4.37
C LEU A 60 8.65 -6.48 -5.88
#